data_AF-A0A9P2UPK4-F1
#
_entry.id   AF-A0A9P2UPK4-F1
#
_cell.length_a   1.000
_cell.length_b   1.000
_cell.length_c   1.000
_cell.angle_alpha   90.00
_cell.angle_beta   90.00
_cell.angle_gamma   90.00
#
_symmetry.space_group_name_H-M   'P 1'
#
loop_
_entity.id
_entity.type
_entity.pdbx_description
1 polymer ?
#
loop_
_entity_poly.entity_id
_entity_poly.type
_entity_poly.pdbx_seq_one_letter_code
_entity_poly.pdbx_strand_id
1 'polypeptide(L)'
;MAKTILITGASSGLGAGMAHEFAAKGYNLAICARRLDRLETLKTELENQYGIKVIAKSLDVTNYDQVFEVFRAFKQEFGYLDR
;
A
#
# COMPACT_ATOMS: atom_id res chain seq x y z
N MET A 1 -12.75 0.85 13.45
CA MET A 1 -11.81 0.20 12.52
C MET A 1 -10.97 1.28 11.85
N ALA A 2 -9.66 1.08 11.74
CA ALA A 2 -8.80 1.99 10.99
C ALA A 2 -9.12 1.89 9.51
N LYS A 3 -9.23 3.03 8.81
CA LYS A 3 -9.50 3.03 7.36
C LYS A 3 -8.28 2.53 6.60
N THR A 4 -8.50 1.90 5.45
CA THR A 4 -7.44 1.38 4.58
C THR A 4 -7.33 2.21 3.32
N ILE A 5 -6.14 2.73 3.04
CA ILE A 5 -5.84 3.55 1.86
C ILE A 5 -4.96 2.76 0.89
N LEU A 6 -5.36 2.70 -0.38
CA LEU A 6 -4.57 2.14 -1.46
C LEU A 6 -3.71 3.23 -2.12
N ILE A 7 -2.41 2.96 -2.26
CA ILE A 7 -1.46 3.88 -2.88
C ILE A 7 -0.71 3.16 -4.00
N THR A 8 -1.00 3.54 -5.24
CA THR A 8 -0.21 3.15 -6.41
C THR A 8 1.05 4.01 -6.52
N GLY A 9 2.16 3.45 -6.97
CA GLY A 9 3.43 4.18 -7.11
C GLY A 9 4.09 4.51 -5.78
N ALA A 10 3.76 3.80 -4.71
CA ALA A 10 4.26 4.06 -3.35
C ALA A 10 5.77 3.84 -3.16
N SER A 11 6.47 3.24 -4.14
CA SER A 11 7.90 2.89 -4.01
C SER A 11 8.85 4.08 -3.92
N SER A 12 8.42 5.31 -4.21
CA SER A 12 9.26 6.52 -4.14
C SER A 12 8.47 7.81 -4.31
N GLY A 13 9.10 8.95 -3.99
CA GLY A 13 8.57 10.29 -4.30
C GLY A 13 7.27 10.58 -3.55
N LEU A 14 6.30 11.17 -4.25
CA LEU A 14 5.01 11.56 -3.65
C LEU A 14 4.24 10.35 -3.09
N GLY A 15 4.30 9.19 -3.75
CA GLY A 15 3.61 7.98 -3.28
C GLY A 15 4.13 7.53 -1.91
N ALA A 16 5.45 7.51 -1.73
CA ALA A 16 6.07 7.20 -0.44
C ALA A 16 5.72 8.27 0.61
N GLY A 17 5.81 9.55 0.27
CA GLY A 17 5.43 10.65 1.17
C GLY A 17 3.99 10.57 1.65
N MET A 18 3.05 10.25 0.74
CA MET A 18 1.64 10.01 1.11
C MET A 18 1.48 8.81 2.03
N ALA A 19 2.26 7.73 1.82
CA ALA A 19 2.23 6.57 2.70
C ALA A 19 2.63 6.94 4.14
N HIS A 20 3.70 7.74 4.33
CA HIS A 20 4.06 8.26 5.65
C HIS A 20 2.97 9.14 6.26
N GLU A 21 2.41 10.08 5.49
CA GLU A 21 1.35 10.98 5.95
C GLU A 21 0.08 10.24 6.41
N PHE A 22 -0.32 9.20 5.69
CA PHE A 22 -1.48 8.39 6.07
C PHE A 22 -1.15 7.43 7.22
N ALA A 23 0.06 6.87 7.26
CA ALA A 23 0.48 6.04 8.38
C ALA A 23 0.53 6.83 9.71
N ALA A 24 1.04 8.06 9.68
CA ALA A 24 1.07 8.96 10.84
C ALA A 24 -0.32 9.29 11.38
N LYS A 25 -1.36 9.19 10.53
CA LYS A 25 -2.77 9.37 10.92
C LYS A 25 -3.43 8.07 11.38
N GLY A 26 -2.70 6.96 11.46
CA GLY A 26 -3.18 5.66 11.92
C GLY A 26 -3.98 4.88 10.88
N TYR A 27 -3.82 5.20 9.58
CA TYR A 27 -4.47 4.45 8.51
C TYR A 27 -3.68 3.19 8.16
N ASN A 28 -4.40 2.12 7.83
CA ASN A 28 -3.80 0.95 7.20
C ASN A 28 -3.51 1.24 5.73
N LEU A 29 -2.50 0.60 5.17
CA LEU A 29 -2.04 0.90 3.81
C LEU A 29 -1.96 -0.34 2.93
N ALA A 30 -2.54 -0.23 1.74
CA ALA A 30 -2.32 -1.14 0.63
C ALA A 30 -1.40 -0.43 -0.38
N ILE A 31 -0.12 -0.78 -0.42
CA ILE A 31 0.87 -0.12 -1.27
C ILE A 31 1.25 -1.00 -2.46
N CYS A 32 1.27 -0.42 -3.67
CA CYS A 32 1.67 -1.16 -4.85
C CYS A 32 2.49 -0.34 -5.85
N ALA A 33 3.49 -0.97 -6.44
CA ALA A 33 4.38 -0.41 -7.45
C ALA A 33 5.18 -1.55 -8.12
N ARG A 34 5.97 -1.24 -9.15
CA ARG A 34 6.78 -2.24 -9.87
C ARG A 34 7.96 -2.79 -9.04
N ARG A 35 8.50 -1.99 -8.12
CA ARG A 35 9.71 -2.32 -7.33
C ARG A 35 9.33 -2.82 -5.94
N LEU A 36 9.21 -4.15 -5.80
CA LEU A 36 8.77 -4.79 -4.56
C LEU A 36 9.77 -4.59 -3.41
N ASP A 37 11.07 -4.57 -3.70
CA ASP A 37 12.16 -4.32 -2.75
C ASP A 37 11.96 -3.02 -1.96
N ARG A 38 11.60 -1.94 -2.67
CA ARG A 38 11.33 -0.64 -2.04
C ARG A 38 10.04 -0.63 -1.25
N LEU A 39 9.02 -1.35 -1.72
CA LEU A 39 7.74 -1.44 -1.01
C LEU A 39 7.89 -2.21 0.30
N GLU A 40 8.65 -3.31 0.34
CA GLU A 40 8.89 -4.08 1.56
C GLU A 40 9.69 -3.27 2.59
N THR A 41 10.65 -2.46 2.13
CA THR A 41 11.38 -1.54 3.00
C THR A 41 10.44 -0.49 3.60
N LEU A 42 9.63 0.15 2.76
CA LEU A 42 8.63 1.14 3.20
C LEU A 42 7.60 0.51 4.13
N LYS A 43 7.09 -0.68 3.82
CA LYS A 43 6.18 -1.44 4.68
C LYS A 43 6.79 -1.62 6.07
N THR A 44 7.99 -2.20 6.14
CA THR A 44 8.66 -2.49 7.41
C THR A 44 8.87 -1.22 8.23
N GLU A 45 9.27 -0.13 7.58
CA GLU A 45 9.42 1.18 8.22
C GLU A 45 8.10 1.69 8.81
N LEU A 46 7.03 1.70 8.02
CA LEU A 46 5.72 2.22 8.43
C LEU A 46 5.06 1.37 9.53
N GLU A 47 5.17 0.04 9.42
CA GLU A 47 4.65 -0.88 10.45
C GLU A 47 5.39 -0.70 11.78
N ASN A 48 6.72 -0.57 11.74
CA ASN A 48 7.52 -0.36 12.96
C ASN A 48 7.31 1.03 13.58
N GLN A 49 7.17 2.08 12.77
CA GLN A 49 7.08 3.45 13.25
C GLN A 49 5.68 3.79 13.78
N TYR A 50 4.62 3.29 13.13
CA TYR A 50 3.24 3.71 13.41
C TYR A 50 2.34 2.58 13.94
N GLY A 51 2.80 1.32 13.92
CA GLY A 51 2.02 0.17 14.39
C GLY A 51 0.77 -0.12 13.55
N ILE A 52 0.74 0.34 12.30
CA ILE A 52 -0.35 0.11 11.35
C ILE A 52 -0.15 -1.21 10.60
N LYS A 53 -1.19 -1.70 9.92
CA LYS A 53 -1.06 -2.83 8.98
C LYS A 53 -0.73 -2.30 7.58
N VAL A 54 0.34 -2.80 6.97
CA VAL A 54 0.72 -2.44 5.61
C VAL A 54 0.90 -3.69 4.74
N ILE A 55 0.25 -3.72 3.58
CA ILE A 55 0.39 -4.81 2.62
C ILE A 55 1.02 -4.23 1.35
N ALA A 56 2.13 -4.83 0.94
CA ALA A 56 2.85 -4.49 -0.27
C ALA A 56 2.57 -5.53 -1.37
N LYS A 57 2.26 -5.07 -2.59
CA LYS A 57 2.17 -5.94 -3.78
C LYS A 57 2.85 -5.31 -4.98
N SER A 58 3.47 -6.16 -5.80
CA SER A 58 3.99 -5.71 -7.09
C SER A 58 2.84 -5.46 -8.05
N LEU A 59 2.85 -4.30 -8.72
CA LEU A 59 1.87 -3.94 -9.74
C LEU A 59 2.54 -3.10 -10.83
N ASP A 60 2.40 -3.54 -12.08
CA ASP A 60 2.52 -2.68 -13.25
C ASP A 60 1.12 -2.22 -13.69
N VAL A 61 0.87 -0.92 -13.55
CA VAL A 61 -0.43 -0.32 -13.90
C VAL A 61 -0.73 -0.34 -15.39
N THR A 62 0.27 -0.62 -16.24
CA THR A 62 0.08 -0.80 -17.69
C THR A 62 -0.49 -2.17 -18.03
N ASN A 63 -0.42 -3.14 -17.11
CA ASN A 63 -1.04 -4.45 -17.25
C ASN A 63 -2.43 -4.43 -16.60
N TYR A 64 -3.46 -4.30 -17.45
CA TYR A 64 -4.85 -4.19 -17.01
C TYR A 64 -5.32 -5.38 -16.16
N ASP A 65 -4.97 -6.62 -16.55
CA ASP A 65 -5.38 -7.81 -15.81
C ASP A 65 -4.76 -7.82 -14.40
N GLN A 66 -3.48 -7.48 -14.32
CA GLN A 66 -2.76 -7.41 -13.05
C GLN A 66 -3.35 -6.38 -12.08
N VAL A 67 -3.88 -5.26 -12.60
CA VAL A 67 -4.56 -4.25 -11.76
C VAL A 67 -5.74 -4.88 -11.02
N PHE A 68 -6.60 -5.61 -11.72
CA PHE A 68 -7.77 -6.24 -11.09
C PHE A 68 -7.37 -7.34 -10.11
N GLU A 69 -6.36 -8.13 -10.43
CA GLU A 69 -5.84 -9.18 -9.53
C GLU A 69 -5.32 -8.58 -8.22
N VAL A 70 -4.46 -7.55 -8.30
CA VAL A 70 -3.86 -6.91 -7.14
C VAL A 70 -4.92 -6.24 -6.26
N PHE A 71 -5.89 -5.55 -6.87
CA PHE A 71 -6.97 -4.91 -6.13
C PHE A 71 -7.87 -5.93 -5.43
N ARG A 72 -8.18 -7.06 -6.08
CA ARG A 72 -8.92 -8.17 -5.46
C ARG A 72 -8.15 -8.76 -4.29
N ALA A 73 -6.84 -8.96 -4.45
CA ALA A 73 -5.99 -9.48 -3.39
C ALA A 73 -5.95 -8.54 -2.17
N PHE A 74 -5.82 -7.22 -2.37
CA PHE A 74 -5.92 -6.25 -1.28
C PHE A 74 -7.28 -6.28 -0.58
N LYS A 75 -8.37 -6.38 -1.36
CA LYS A 75 -9.71 -6.49 -0.80
C LYS A 75 -9.90 -7.78 0.02
N GLN A 76 -9.31 -8.91 -0.39
CA GLN A 76 -9.36 -10.14 0.42
C GLN A 76 -8.58 -9.99 1.74
N GLU A 77 -7.42 -9.36 1.73
CA GLU A 77 -6.56 -9.28 2.91
C GLU A 77 -6.98 -8.20 3.93
N PHE A 78 -7.64 -7.12 3.47
CA PHE A 78 -8.17 -6.05 4.32
C PHE A 78 -9.69 -6.11 4.52
N GLY A 79 -10.42 -6.89 3.71
CA GLY A 79 -11.87 -6.93 3.65
C GLY A 79 -12.48 -5.76 2.88
N TYR A 80 -12.04 -4.53 3.18
CA TYR A 80 -12.54 -3.30 2.57
C TYR A 80 -11.41 -2.29 2.33
N LEU A 81 -11.49 -1.56 1.21
CA LEU A 81 -10.62 -0.44 0.87
C LEU A 81 -11.46 0.83 0.91
N ASP A 82 -11.05 1.81 1.72
CA ASP A 82 -11.80 3.05 1.90
C ASP A 82 -11.49 4.06 0.80
N ARG A 83 -10.28 4.03 0.24
CA ARG A 83 -9.79 4.97 -0.77
C ARG A 83 -8.69 4.38 -1.61
#